data_AF-A0A0W0S272-F1
#
_entry.id   AF-A0A0W0S272-F1
#
_cell.length_a   1.000
_cell.length_b   1.000
_cell.length_c   1.000
_cell.angle_alpha   90.00
_cell.angle_beta   90.00
_cell.angle_gamma   90.00
#
_symmetry.space_group_name_H-M   'P 1'
#
loop_
_entity.id
_entity.type
_entity.pdbx_description
1 polymer ?
#
loop_
_entity_poly.entity_id
_entity_poly.type
_entity_poly.pdbx_seq_one_letter_code
_entity_poly.pdbx_strand_id
1 'polypeptide(L)'
;MKLYHSLSEATGAFQRKSKEVFVIISFNGQAYFVFRSNPDAAVATIIQAHAKIAIGNELSKQDTKNIDPYRKHQLFKFMIDAKVPQLFPQHAQHAEENLIRGFPSILNKFKETYPNQKISKIDIFLTHSPCSEEGGKKHSSQNSVNGFFLPPGCDKKLTVFFKKGNYKSADVQLFNRNTKVKVYYNHKFDSATDYSADEFIKEADPILKDVLSTRLDSNS
;
A
#
# COMPACT_ATOMS: atom_id res chain seq x y z
N MET A 1 -0.13 -5.48 -13.14
CA MET A 1 -0.60 -4.34 -12.30
C MET A 1 -1.97 -3.90 -12.82
N LYS A 2 -2.96 -3.71 -11.94
CA LYS A 2 -4.32 -3.26 -12.33
C LYS A 2 -4.36 -1.73 -12.40
N LEU A 3 -5.00 -1.18 -13.44
CA LEU A 3 -5.37 0.22 -13.56
C LEU A 3 -6.83 0.38 -13.13
N TYR A 4 -7.12 1.40 -12.33
CA TYR A 4 -8.47 1.80 -11.93
C TYR A 4 -8.78 3.17 -12.55
N HIS A 5 -10.04 3.41 -12.92
CA HIS A 5 -10.44 4.63 -13.63
C HIS A 5 -10.98 5.72 -12.70
N SER A 6 -11.24 5.40 -11.45
CA SER A 6 -11.62 6.37 -10.43
C SER A 6 -10.96 6.08 -9.09
N LEU A 7 -10.83 7.12 -8.26
CA LEU A 7 -10.36 6.95 -6.89
C LEU A 7 -11.29 6.04 -6.10
N SER A 8 -12.60 6.12 -6.31
CA SER A 8 -13.58 5.24 -5.65
C SER A 8 -13.43 3.77 -6.03
N GLU A 9 -13.15 3.47 -7.30
CA GLU A 9 -12.88 2.10 -7.73
C GLU A 9 -11.58 1.58 -7.11
N ALA A 10 -10.55 2.44 -7.06
CA ALA A 10 -9.30 2.11 -6.40
C ALA A 10 -9.55 1.83 -4.91
N THR A 11 -10.20 2.72 -4.16
CA THR A 11 -10.45 2.53 -2.71
C THR A 11 -11.40 1.36 -2.43
N GLY A 12 -12.41 1.13 -3.28
CA GLY A 12 -13.37 0.04 -3.13
C GLY A 12 -12.76 -1.37 -3.17
N ALA A 13 -11.61 -1.53 -3.82
CA ALA A 13 -10.86 -2.79 -3.80
C ALA A 13 -10.34 -3.19 -2.39
N PHE A 14 -10.44 -2.29 -1.40
CA PHE A 14 -9.82 -2.45 -0.07
C PHE A 14 -10.76 -2.45 1.11
N GLN A 15 -12.06 -2.19 0.92
CA GLN A 15 -13.05 -2.21 2.01
C GLN A 15 -13.15 -3.57 2.75
N ARG A 16 -12.45 -4.62 2.28
CA ARG A 16 -12.50 -5.98 2.81
C ARG A 16 -11.44 -6.33 3.87
N LYS A 17 -10.39 -5.54 4.09
CA LYS A 17 -9.31 -5.88 5.04
C LYS A 17 -8.98 -4.72 5.97
N SER A 18 -9.44 -4.81 7.22
CA SER A 18 -9.04 -3.86 8.25
C SER A 18 -7.52 -3.95 8.45
N LYS A 19 -6.87 -2.79 8.63
CA LYS A 19 -5.42 -2.64 8.94
C LYS A 19 -4.43 -2.80 7.78
N GLU A 20 -4.89 -2.83 6.52
CA GLU A 20 -3.97 -2.87 5.38
C GLU A 20 -3.36 -1.47 5.09
N VAL A 21 -2.03 -1.38 5.08
CA VAL A 21 -1.30 -0.16 4.68
C VAL A 21 -1.09 -0.18 3.17
N PHE A 22 -1.50 0.89 2.48
CA PHE A 22 -1.38 1.00 1.03
C PHE A 22 -1.11 2.43 0.59
N VAL A 23 -0.67 2.55 -0.66
CA VAL A 23 -0.54 3.82 -1.37
C VAL A 23 -1.26 3.72 -2.71
N ILE A 24 -2.04 4.75 -3.02
CA ILE A 24 -2.66 4.97 -4.33
C ILE A 24 -1.87 6.06 -5.03
N ILE A 25 -1.47 5.83 -6.26
CA ILE A 25 -0.92 6.87 -7.14
C ILE A 25 -1.89 7.13 -8.29
N SER A 26 -2.12 8.40 -8.58
CA SER A 26 -2.92 8.86 -9.69
C SER A 26 -2.08 9.61 -10.70
N PHE A 27 -2.32 9.37 -11.99
CA PHE A 27 -1.82 10.19 -13.10
C PHE A 27 -2.99 10.95 -13.73
N ASN A 28 -2.83 12.28 -13.81
CA ASN A 28 -3.80 13.22 -14.39
C ASN A 28 -5.22 13.15 -13.79
N GLY A 29 -5.45 12.45 -12.67
CA GLY A 29 -6.77 12.24 -12.09
C GLY A 29 -7.65 11.22 -12.83
N GLN A 30 -7.08 10.40 -13.72
CA GLN A 30 -7.85 9.45 -14.56
C GLN A 30 -7.30 8.02 -14.55
N ALA A 31 -6.08 7.83 -14.05
CA ALA A 31 -5.43 6.53 -13.97
C ALA A 31 -4.93 6.33 -12.55
N TYR A 32 -5.45 5.32 -11.87
CA TYR A 32 -5.13 5.05 -10.47
C TYR A 32 -4.48 3.67 -10.37
N PHE A 33 -3.42 3.58 -9.58
CA PHE A 33 -2.69 2.34 -9.30
C PHE A 33 -2.49 2.21 -7.82
N VAL A 34 -2.47 0.96 -7.33
CA VAL A 34 -2.43 0.71 -5.89
C VAL A 34 -1.32 -0.25 -5.54
N PHE A 35 -0.57 0.11 -4.50
CA PHE A 35 0.52 -0.66 -3.95
C PHE A 35 0.26 -0.92 -2.48
N ARG A 36 0.49 -2.16 -2.06
CA ARG A 36 0.24 -2.63 -0.70
C ARG A 36 1.57 -2.79 0.01
N SER A 37 1.60 -2.62 1.32
CA SER A 37 2.69 -3.11 2.14
C SER A 37 2.68 -4.64 2.15
N ASN A 38 3.85 -5.25 2.10
CA ASN A 38 4.00 -6.70 2.26
C ASN A 38 4.69 -6.97 3.60
N PRO A 39 4.14 -7.85 4.46
CA PRO A 39 4.88 -8.35 5.60
C PRO A 39 6.09 -9.17 5.14
N ASP A 40 7.02 -9.45 6.05
CA ASP A 40 8.09 -10.41 5.77
C ASP A 40 7.54 -11.82 5.54
N ALA A 41 8.38 -12.69 4.99
CA ALA A 41 7.97 -14.04 4.59
C ALA A 41 7.38 -14.88 5.73
N ALA A 42 7.89 -14.75 6.96
CA ALA A 42 7.40 -15.51 8.10
C ALA A 42 6.00 -15.04 8.51
N VAL A 43 5.83 -13.72 8.62
CA VAL A 43 4.54 -13.08 8.95
C VAL A 43 3.52 -13.31 7.83
N ALA A 44 3.92 -13.23 6.57
CA ALA A 44 3.06 -13.56 5.43
C ALA A 44 2.57 -15.01 5.48
N THR A 45 3.46 -15.94 5.83
CA THR A 45 3.15 -17.37 5.90
C THR A 45 2.19 -17.67 7.05
N ILE A 46 2.37 -17.08 8.23
CA ILE A 46 1.43 -17.29 9.35
C ILE A 46 0.06 -16.65 9.08
N ILE A 47 0.00 -15.50 8.38
CA ILE A 47 -1.26 -14.90 7.92
C ILE A 47 -1.96 -15.83 6.92
N GLN A 48 -1.23 -16.44 5.98
CA GLN A 48 -1.82 -17.41 5.07
C GLN A 48 -2.31 -18.68 5.77
N ALA A 49 -1.56 -19.19 6.76
CA ALA A 49 -2.00 -20.34 7.55
C ALA A 49 -3.34 -20.03 8.26
N HIS A 50 -3.45 -18.85 8.88
CA HIS A 50 -4.70 -18.38 9.49
C HIS A 50 -5.84 -18.31 8.46
N ALA A 51 -5.62 -17.68 7.31
CA ALA A 51 -6.64 -17.55 6.27
C ALA A 51 -7.10 -18.91 5.72
N LYS A 52 -6.19 -19.86 5.52
CA LYS A 52 -6.53 -21.22 5.06
C LYS A 52 -7.39 -21.97 6.07
N ILE A 53 -7.12 -21.81 7.38
CA ILE A 53 -7.96 -22.41 8.41
C ILE A 53 -9.32 -21.71 8.47
N ALA A 54 -9.38 -20.38 8.36
CA ALA A 54 -10.63 -19.64 8.32
C ALA A 54 -11.54 -20.14 7.18
N ILE A 55 -10.98 -20.33 5.98
CA ILE A 55 -11.68 -20.90 4.82
C ILE A 55 -12.13 -22.33 5.12
N GLY A 56 -11.26 -23.16 5.69
CA GLY A 56 -11.63 -24.54 6.06
C GLY A 56 -12.78 -24.59 7.07
N ASN A 57 -12.78 -23.70 8.06
CA ASN A 57 -13.85 -23.57 9.04
C ASN A 57 -15.14 -23.07 8.38
N GLU A 58 -15.06 -22.08 7.48
CA GLU A 58 -16.21 -21.58 6.71
C GLU A 58 -16.87 -22.72 5.91
N LEU A 59 -16.08 -23.49 5.17
CA LEU A 59 -16.55 -24.65 4.39
C LEU A 59 -17.18 -25.72 5.28
N SER A 60 -16.73 -25.83 6.53
CA SER A 60 -17.23 -26.79 7.52
C SER A 60 -18.35 -26.22 8.40
N LYS A 61 -18.81 -24.98 8.14
CA LYS A 61 -19.79 -24.24 8.95
C LYS A 61 -19.39 -24.11 10.43
N GLN A 62 -18.10 -23.94 10.69
CA GLN A 62 -17.50 -23.71 12.00
C GLN A 62 -17.14 -22.23 12.20
N ASP A 63 -16.75 -21.86 13.43
CA ASP A 63 -16.31 -20.49 13.76
C ASP A 63 -15.06 -20.09 12.94
N THR A 64 -15.16 -18.98 12.21
CA THR A 64 -14.10 -18.45 11.35
C THR A 64 -13.20 -17.43 12.07
N LYS A 65 -13.63 -16.94 13.23
CA LYS A 65 -12.93 -15.89 13.99
C LYS A 65 -12.04 -16.48 15.09
N ASN A 66 -12.52 -17.47 15.82
CA ASN A 66 -11.75 -18.12 16.90
C ASN A 66 -10.97 -19.33 16.37
N ILE A 67 -9.87 -19.05 15.67
CA ILE A 67 -8.99 -20.10 15.14
C ILE A 67 -8.09 -20.64 16.25
N ASP A 68 -8.12 -21.96 16.46
CA ASP A 68 -7.22 -22.67 17.37
C ASP A 68 -5.74 -22.33 17.08
N PRO A 69 -5.02 -21.72 18.05
CA PRO A 69 -3.61 -21.37 17.92
C PRO A 69 -2.72 -22.58 17.62
N TYR A 70 -3.03 -23.76 18.17
CA TYR A 70 -2.22 -24.97 17.98
C TYR A 70 -2.32 -25.45 16.53
N ARG A 71 -3.54 -25.59 16.01
CA ARG A 71 -3.80 -25.97 14.61
C ARG A 71 -3.20 -24.96 13.63
N LYS A 72 -3.26 -23.67 13.93
CA LYS A 72 -2.58 -22.61 13.16
C LYS A 72 -1.07 -22.80 13.13
N HIS A 73 -0.46 -23.12 14.26
CA HIS A 73 0.98 -23.34 14.35
C HIS A 73 1.43 -24.61 13.62
N GLN A 74 0.65 -25.69 13.70
CA GLN A 74 0.91 -26.91 12.94
C GLN A 74 0.88 -26.67 11.42
N LEU A 75 -0.17 -25.99 10.92
CA LEU A 75 -0.25 -25.66 9.50
C LEU A 75 0.87 -24.72 9.08
N PHE A 76 1.23 -23.74 9.90
CA PHE A 76 2.37 -22.86 9.66
C PHE A 76 3.66 -23.67 9.46
N LYS A 77 3.98 -24.61 10.35
CA LYS A 77 5.16 -25.48 10.22
C LYS A 77 5.14 -26.29 8.91
N PHE A 78 4.01 -26.91 8.59
CA PHE A 78 3.84 -27.62 7.33
C PHE A 78 4.10 -26.72 6.11
N MET A 79 3.64 -25.47 6.15
CA MET A 79 3.88 -24.49 5.08
C MET A 79 5.35 -24.05 4.99
N ILE A 80 6.07 -23.98 6.11
CA ILE A 80 7.52 -23.75 6.13
C ILE A 80 8.23 -24.90 5.42
N ASP A 81 7.91 -26.15 5.77
CA ASP A 81 8.53 -27.36 5.19
C ASP A 81 8.22 -27.46 3.68
N ALA A 82 7.03 -27.03 3.26
CA ALA A 82 6.62 -26.92 1.87
C ALA A 82 7.21 -25.71 1.12
N LYS A 83 8.16 -24.98 1.73
CA LYS A 83 8.86 -23.81 1.14
C LYS A 83 7.94 -22.64 0.73
N VAL A 84 6.74 -22.54 1.30
CA VAL A 84 5.81 -21.43 1.04
C VAL A 84 6.42 -20.04 1.30
N PRO A 85 7.28 -19.82 2.33
CA PRO A 85 7.92 -18.53 2.55
C PRO A 85 8.67 -17.97 1.34
N GLN A 86 9.16 -18.82 0.44
CA GLN A 86 9.90 -18.40 -0.76
C GLN A 86 9.03 -17.69 -1.79
N LEU A 87 7.70 -17.76 -1.65
CA LEU A 87 6.73 -17.04 -2.48
C LEU A 87 6.54 -15.58 -2.04
N PHE A 88 7.12 -15.19 -0.90
CA PHE A 88 7.00 -13.85 -0.33
C PHE A 88 8.34 -13.11 -0.30
N PRO A 89 8.33 -11.77 -0.19
CA PRO A 89 9.53 -11.01 0.10
C PRO A 89 10.21 -11.49 1.39
N GLN A 90 11.53 -11.65 1.35
CA GLN A 90 12.32 -12.05 2.52
C GLN A 90 12.24 -11.04 3.68
N HIS A 91 12.05 -9.77 3.35
CA HIS A 91 11.92 -8.68 4.32
C HIS A 91 10.60 -7.95 4.09
N ALA A 92 10.06 -7.37 5.16
CA ALA A 92 8.89 -6.51 5.07
C ALA A 92 9.15 -5.35 4.11
N GLN A 93 8.17 -5.04 3.26
CA GLN A 93 8.24 -3.99 2.26
C GLN A 93 7.11 -3.00 2.48
N HIS A 94 7.44 -1.73 2.58
CA HIS A 94 6.45 -0.68 2.75
C HIS A 94 5.77 -0.37 1.41
N ALA A 95 4.52 0.10 1.47
CA ALA A 95 3.73 0.43 0.29
C ALA A 95 4.44 1.46 -0.62
N GLU A 96 5.12 2.44 -0.03
CA GLU A 96 5.89 3.47 -0.74
C GLU A 96 7.08 2.88 -1.52
N GLU A 97 7.77 1.89 -0.95
CA GLU A 97 8.85 1.21 -1.66
C GLU A 97 8.32 0.39 -2.82
N ASN A 98 7.19 -0.29 -2.62
CA ASN A 98 6.54 -1.06 -3.66
C ASN A 98 6.05 -0.15 -4.80
N LEU A 99 5.57 1.05 -4.47
CA LEU A 99 5.27 2.11 -5.44
C LEU A 99 6.50 2.49 -6.25
N ILE A 100 7.62 2.82 -5.61
CA ILE A 100 8.85 3.21 -6.30
C ILE A 100 9.35 2.06 -7.19
N ARG A 101 9.33 0.82 -6.68
CA ARG A 101 9.76 -0.39 -7.41
C ARG A 101 8.89 -0.65 -8.64
N GLY A 102 7.57 -0.58 -8.50
CA GLY A 102 6.64 -0.82 -9.60
C GLY A 102 6.36 0.40 -10.47
N PHE A 103 7.01 1.54 -10.22
CA PHE A 103 6.79 2.78 -10.96
C PHE A 103 6.94 2.61 -12.48
N PRO A 104 7.99 1.95 -13.01
CA PRO A 104 8.11 1.75 -14.46
C PRO A 104 6.94 0.96 -15.06
N SER A 105 6.41 -0.03 -14.32
CA SER A 105 5.30 -0.85 -14.78
C SER A 105 3.99 -0.06 -14.91
N ILE A 106 3.72 0.89 -14.00
CA ILE A 106 2.52 1.73 -14.10
C ILE A 106 2.63 2.78 -15.21
N LEU A 107 3.85 3.25 -15.52
CA LEU A 107 4.07 4.14 -16.67
C LEU A 107 3.77 3.41 -17.99
N ASN A 108 4.26 2.18 -18.14
CA ASN A 108 3.94 1.36 -19.31
C ASN A 108 2.43 1.14 -19.43
N LYS A 109 1.77 0.79 -18.31
CA LYS A 109 0.31 0.59 -18.32
C LYS A 109 -0.46 1.86 -18.66
N PHE A 110 -0.01 3.01 -18.18
CA PHE A 110 -0.59 4.30 -18.52
C PHE A 110 -0.45 4.61 -20.01
N LYS A 111 0.75 4.42 -20.59
CA LYS A 111 1.00 4.62 -22.03
C LYS A 111 0.12 3.75 -22.92
N GLU A 112 -0.02 2.48 -22.57
CA GLU A 112 -0.87 1.52 -23.29
C GLU A 112 -2.34 1.96 -23.27
N THR A 113 -2.81 2.47 -22.12
CA THR A 113 -4.23 2.81 -21.93
C THR A 113 -4.57 4.19 -22.48
N TYR A 114 -3.64 5.15 -22.38
CA TYR A 114 -3.83 6.54 -22.78
C TYR A 114 -2.71 6.96 -23.76
N PRO A 115 -2.73 6.42 -25.00
CA PRO A 115 -1.71 6.76 -25.99
C PRO A 115 -1.72 8.27 -26.24
N ASN A 116 -0.53 8.85 -26.43
CA ASN A 116 -0.29 10.27 -26.66
C ASN A 116 -0.55 11.22 -25.49
N GLN A 117 -1.05 10.74 -24.35
CA GLN A 117 -1.23 11.59 -23.18
C GLN A 117 0.06 11.70 -22.36
N LYS A 118 0.43 12.93 -22.02
CA LYS A 118 1.55 13.21 -21.11
C LYS A 118 1.04 13.30 -19.67
N ILE A 119 1.85 12.84 -18.73
CA ILE A 119 1.57 12.99 -17.30
C ILE A 119 1.91 14.43 -16.92
N SER A 120 0.92 15.17 -16.42
CA SER A 120 1.01 16.57 -16.00
C SER A 120 0.81 16.73 -14.49
N LYS A 121 0.14 15.77 -13.86
CA LYS A 121 -0.16 15.75 -12.44
C LYS A 121 0.01 14.34 -11.90
N ILE A 122 0.68 14.24 -10.75
CA ILE A 122 0.81 13.02 -9.96
C ILE A 122 0.26 13.31 -8.58
N ASP A 123 -0.77 12.59 -8.17
CA ASP A 123 -1.31 12.64 -6.81
C ASP A 123 -1.03 11.30 -6.12
N ILE A 124 -0.47 11.33 -4.92
CA ILE A 124 -0.14 10.14 -4.12
C ILE A 124 -0.96 10.19 -2.85
N PHE A 125 -1.80 9.19 -2.62
CA PHE A 125 -2.67 9.07 -1.46
C PHE A 125 -2.17 7.92 -0.59
N LEU A 126 -1.72 8.23 0.61
CA LEU A 126 -1.26 7.25 1.60
C LEU A 126 -2.35 7.07 2.66
N THR A 127 -2.56 5.83 3.11
CA THR A 127 -3.43 5.63 4.27
C THR A 127 -2.81 6.22 5.54
N HIS A 128 -1.51 6.02 5.74
CA HIS A 128 -0.78 6.51 6.90
C HIS A 128 0.34 7.44 6.41
N SER A 129 0.77 8.39 7.24
CA SER A 129 1.93 9.20 6.89
C SER A 129 3.16 8.29 6.77
N PRO A 130 4.10 8.64 5.89
CA PRO A 130 5.25 7.79 5.66
C PRO A 130 6.11 7.71 6.94
N CYS A 131 6.69 6.53 7.21
CA CYS A 131 7.62 6.37 8.32
C CYS A 131 8.86 7.26 8.14
N SER A 132 9.41 7.77 9.25
CA SER A 132 10.61 8.60 9.26
C SER A 132 11.72 7.94 10.09
N GLU A 133 12.96 8.22 9.72
CA GLU A 133 14.16 7.80 10.46
C GLU A 133 14.21 8.42 11.87
N GLU A 134 13.65 9.61 12.05
CA GLU A 134 13.58 10.32 13.33
C GLU A 134 12.41 9.85 14.22
N GLY A 135 11.60 8.89 13.73
CA GLY A 135 10.45 8.36 14.46
C GLY A 135 10.80 7.28 15.48
N GLY A 136 9.95 7.07 16.49
CA GLY A 136 10.20 6.14 17.60
C GLY A 136 10.10 4.63 17.29
N LYS A 137 9.82 4.21 16.05
CA LYS A 137 9.70 2.79 15.65
C LYS A 137 10.56 2.48 14.42
N LYS A 138 10.75 1.18 14.16
CA LYS A 138 11.51 0.62 13.03
C LYS A 138 11.08 1.24 11.71
N HIS A 139 11.94 2.08 11.14
CA HIS A 139 11.72 2.71 9.85
C HIS A 139 12.16 1.79 8.72
N SER A 140 11.69 2.09 7.51
CA SER A 140 12.21 1.49 6.31
C SER A 140 13.73 1.77 6.20
N SER A 141 14.53 0.72 6.03
CA SER A 141 15.98 0.83 5.91
C SER A 141 16.38 1.43 4.57
N GLN A 142 17.59 1.95 4.46
CA GLN A 142 18.16 2.31 3.16
C GLN A 142 18.15 1.12 2.20
N ASN A 143 17.88 1.36 0.92
CA ASN A 143 17.90 0.33 -0.10
C ASN A 143 18.13 0.91 -1.50
N SER A 144 18.46 0.04 -2.44
CA SER A 144 18.53 0.40 -3.87
C SER A 144 17.32 -0.16 -4.60
N VAL A 145 16.59 0.69 -5.31
CA VAL A 145 15.41 0.30 -6.09
C VAL A 145 15.51 0.92 -7.48
N ASN A 146 15.36 0.12 -8.53
CA ASN A 146 15.42 0.56 -9.93
C ASN A 146 16.69 1.38 -10.25
N GLY A 147 17.83 1.02 -9.64
CA GLY A 147 19.10 1.74 -9.83
C GLY A 147 19.23 3.04 -9.01
N PHE A 148 18.23 3.42 -8.22
CA PHE A 148 18.29 4.58 -7.32
C PHE A 148 18.65 4.16 -5.91
N PHE A 149 19.63 4.84 -5.32
CA PHE A 149 19.89 4.75 -3.88
C PHE A 149 18.83 5.55 -3.13
N LEU A 150 18.11 4.87 -2.24
CA LEU A 150 17.03 5.43 -1.44
C LEU A 150 17.45 5.50 0.03
N PRO A 151 17.35 6.68 0.67
CA PRO A 151 17.71 6.87 2.08
C PRO A 151 16.76 6.10 3.02
N PRO A 152 17.11 5.92 4.30
CA PRO A 152 16.18 5.41 5.29
C PRO A 152 14.96 6.33 5.47
N GLY A 153 13.80 5.76 5.83
CA GLY A 153 12.54 6.47 6.02
C GLY A 153 11.75 6.69 4.73
N CYS A 154 10.48 6.27 4.70
CA CYS A 154 9.62 6.40 3.52
C CYS A 154 9.38 7.87 3.13
N ASP A 155 9.43 8.79 4.09
CA ASP A 155 9.32 10.24 3.88
C ASP A 155 10.47 10.76 3.01
N LYS A 156 11.71 10.39 3.34
CA LYS A 156 12.92 10.74 2.60
C LYS A 156 12.94 10.01 1.26
N LYS A 157 12.48 8.75 1.18
CA LYS A 157 12.37 8.02 -0.10
C LYS A 157 11.42 8.67 -1.08
N LEU A 158 10.20 9.01 -0.66
CA LEU A 158 9.22 9.70 -1.50
C LEU A 158 9.74 11.09 -1.91
N THR A 159 10.40 11.80 -0.99
CA THR A 159 11.02 13.10 -1.28
C THR A 159 12.10 12.97 -2.36
N VAL A 160 13.04 12.04 -2.21
CA VAL A 160 14.11 11.83 -3.19
C VAL A 160 13.53 11.37 -4.53
N PHE A 161 12.57 10.45 -4.53
CA PHE A 161 12.04 9.91 -5.77
C PHE A 161 11.17 10.92 -6.54
N PHE A 162 10.23 11.58 -5.85
CA PHE A 162 9.26 12.47 -6.49
C PHE A 162 9.66 13.95 -6.44
N LYS A 163 10.05 14.48 -5.28
CA LYS A 163 10.35 15.91 -5.12
C LYS A 163 11.63 16.33 -5.85
N LYS A 164 12.66 15.47 -5.86
CA LYS A 164 13.90 15.71 -6.63
C LYS A 164 13.79 15.34 -8.11
N GLY A 165 12.64 14.80 -8.56
CA GLY A 165 12.38 14.54 -9.97
C GLY A 165 12.96 13.24 -10.53
N ASN A 166 13.54 12.37 -9.69
CA ASN A 166 14.14 11.10 -10.13
C ASN A 166 13.14 10.21 -10.89
N TYR A 167 11.85 10.26 -10.54
CA TYR A 167 10.79 9.53 -11.24
C TYR A 167 10.73 9.79 -12.76
N LYS A 168 11.18 10.97 -13.22
CA LYS A 168 11.19 11.31 -14.65
C LYS A 168 12.19 10.49 -15.44
N SER A 169 13.28 10.06 -14.82
CA SER A 169 14.31 9.25 -15.49
C SER A 169 13.80 7.89 -15.99
N ALA A 170 12.69 7.39 -15.43
CA ALA A 170 12.06 6.16 -15.87
C ALA A 170 11.46 6.27 -17.29
N ASP A 171 10.97 7.46 -17.67
CA ASP A 171 10.47 7.76 -19.02
C ASP A 171 10.28 9.28 -19.18
N VAL A 172 11.36 10.01 -19.48
CA VAL A 172 11.35 11.49 -19.50
C VAL A 172 10.30 12.01 -20.49
N GLN A 173 10.11 11.30 -21.60
CA GLN A 173 9.19 11.71 -22.65
C GLN A 173 7.75 11.62 -22.19
N LEU A 174 7.39 10.75 -21.25
CA LEU A 174 6.01 10.61 -20.79
C LEU A 174 5.52 11.78 -19.92
N PHE A 175 6.42 12.60 -19.38
CA PHE A 175 6.08 13.67 -18.45
C PHE A 175 6.10 15.05 -19.10
N ASN A 176 5.18 15.91 -18.70
CA ASN A 176 5.26 17.34 -19.01
C ASN A 176 6.40 18.00 -18.23
N ARG A 177 6.99 19.06 -18.81
CA ARG A 177 8.07 19.84 -18.19
C ARG A 177 7.72 20.25 -16.76
N ASN A 178 6.49 20.73 -16.57
CA ASN A 178 5.95 21.25 -15.31
C ASN A 178 5.04 20.25 -14.57
N THR A 179 5.34 18.94 -14.66
CA THR A 179 4.57 17.93 -13.92
C THR A 179 4.53 18.23 -12.43
N LYS A 180 3.32 18.40 -11.88
CA LYS A 180 3.10 18.69 -10.46
C LYS A 180 2.94 17.39 -9.67
N VAL A 181 3.64 17.25 -8.56
CA VAL A 181 3.49 16.11 -7.65
C VAL A 181 2.94 16.57 -6.31
N LYS A 182 1.91 15.87 -5.82
CA LYS A 182 1.32 16.11 -4.50
C LYS A 182 1.19 14.79 -3.74
N VAL A 183 1.45 14.84 -2.44
CA VAL A 183 1.31 13.70 -1.53
C VAL A 183 0.29 14.08 -0.46
N TYR A 184 -0.68 13.20 -0.25
CA TYR A 184 -1.75 13.31 0.73
C TYR A 184 -1.70 12.09 1.65
N TYR A 185 -1.98 12.27 2.93
CA TYR A 185 -2.09 11.17 3.88
C TYR A 185 -3.20 11.43 4.89
N ASN A 186 -3.93 10.38 5.26
CA ASN A 186 -5.12 10.50 6.11
C ASN A 186 -4.77 10.49 7.61
N HIS A 187 -3.78 9.69 8.01
CA HIS A 187 -3.37 9.56 9.41
C HIS A 187 -1.94 10.03 9.57
N LYS A 188 -1.64 10.79 10.62
CA LYS A 188 -0.24 10.98 11.04
C LYS A 188 0.24 9.66 11.64
N PHE A 189 1.35 9.14 11.14
CA PHE A 189 2.02 7.97 11.70
C PHE A 189 2.57 8.37 13.07
N ASP A 190 1.80 8.07 14.11
CA ASP A 190 2.22 8.28 15.48
C ASP A 190 2.90 7.02 16.02
N SER A 191 4.12 7.20 16.52
CA SER A 191 4.94 6.13 17.10
C SER A 191 4.55 5.79 18.55
N ALA A 192 3.75 6.63 19.22
CA ALA A 192 3.41 6.49 20.64
C ALA A 192 2.11 5.69 20.92
N THR A 193 1.27 5.49 19.91
CA THR A 193 0.00 4.78 20.08
C THR A 193 0.20 3.27 19.90
N ASP A 194 0.02 2.54 21.00
CA ASP A 194 -0.47 1.16 20.92
C ASP A 194 -1.90 1.26 20.38
N TYR A 195 -2.07 1.01 19.09
CA TYR A 195 -3.37 1.03 18.42
C TYR A 195 -4.26 -0.08 19.00
N SER A 196 -4.96 0.25 20.09
CA SER A 196 -6.16 -0.46 20.49
C SER A 196 -7.20 -0.34 19.36
N ALA A 197 -7.99 -1.39 19.16
CA ALA A 197 -8.78 -1.60 17.95
C ALA A 197 -9.86 -0.52 17.66
N ASP A 198 -10.10 0.40 18.60
CA ASP A 198 -11.29 1.27 18.61
C ASP A 198 -11.01 2.76 18.38
N GLU A 199 -9.75 3.21 18.27
CA GLU A 199 -9.43 4.65 18.24
C GLU A 199 -9.14 5.24 16.85
N PHE A 200 -9.14 4.43 15.79
CA PHE A 200 -8.74 4.87 14.44
C PHE A 200 -9.78 5.75 13.71
N ILE A 201 -10.97 5.94 14.27
CA ILE A 201 -12.12 6.64 13.64
C ILE A 201 -12.15 8.15 13.97
N LYS A 202 -11.21 8.67 14.76
CA LYS A 202 -11.17 10.11 15.05
C LYS A 202 -10.05 10.77 14.25
N GLU A 203 -10.45 11.76 13.45
CA GLU A 203 -9.63 12.67 12.64
C GLU A 203 -9.37 12.23 11.19
N ALA A 204 -10.46 12.25 10.40
CA ALA A 204 -10.36 12.56 8.99
C ALA A 204 -10.23 14.08 8.80
N ASP A 205 -9.35 14.50 7.88
CA ASP A 205 -9.37 15.83 7.26
C ASP A 205 -10.81 16.16 6.83
N PRO A 206 -11.38 17.34 7.17
CA PRO A 206 -12.76 17.68 6.84
C PRO A 206 -13.11 17.48 5.36
N ILE A 207 -12.15 17.64 4.44
CA ILE A 207 -12.38 17.47 2.99
C ILE A 207 -12.54 15.99 2.62
N LEU A 208 -11.75 15.11 3.21
CA LEU A 208 -11.85 13.66 2.98
C LEU A 208 -13.01 13.05 3.77
N LYS A 209 -13.31 13.59 4.96
CA LYS A 209 -14.49 13.24 5.74
C LYS A 209 -15.75 13.48 4.91
N ASP A 210 -15.93 14.67 4.33
CA ASP A 210 -17.09 15.01 3.52
C ASP A 210 -17.24 14.10 2.29
N VAL A 211 -16.15 13.82 1.58
CA VAL A 211 -16.17 12.94 0.40
C VAL A 211 -16.46 11.48 0.77
N LEU A 212 -16.07 11.04 1.96
CA LEU A 212 -16.33 9.68 2.46
C LEU A 212 -17.70 9.54 3.14
N SER A 213 -18.21 10.58 3.82
CA SER A 213 -19.51 10.58 4.51
C SER A 213 -20.68 10.79 3.55
N THR A 214 -20.54 11.64 2.52
CA THR A 214 -21.61 11.82 1.51
C THR A 214 -22.00 10.53 0.77
N ARG A 215 -21.13 9.51 0.77
CA ARG A 215 -21.42 8.19 0.18
C ARG A 215 -21.88 7.12 1.17
N LEU A 216 -21.74 7.34 2.47
CA LEU A 216 -22.27 6.42 3.48
C LEU A 216 -23.74 6.73 3.80
N ASP A 217 -24.17 7.99 3.68
CA ASP A 217 -25.54 8.41 3.98
C ASP A 217 -26.50 8.32 2.77
N SER A 218 -26.00 7.93 1.58
CA SER A 218 -26.81 7.81 0.35
C SER A 218 -27.30 6.38 0.07
N ASN A 219 -27.25 5.48 1.06
CA ASN A 219 -27.90 4.16 1.02
C ASN A 219 -28.65 3.87 2.35
N SER A 220 -29.37 4.87 2.86
CA SER A 220 -30.49 4.65 3.80
C SER A 220 -31.78 4.50 3.01
#